data_AF-A0A0F9C8R2-F1
#
_entry.id   AF-A0A0F9C8R2-F1
#
_cell.length_a   1.000
_cell.length_b   1.000
_cell.length_c   1.000
_cell.angle_alpha   90.00
_cell.angle_beta   90.00
_cell.angle_gamma   90.00
#
_symmetry.space_group_name_H-M   'P 1'
#
loop_
_entity.id
_entity.type
_entity.pdbx_description
1 polymer ?
#
loop_
_entity_poly.entity_id
_entity_poly.type
_entity_poly.pdbx_seq_one_letter_code
_entity_poly.pdbx_strand_id
1 'polypeptide(L)'
;MRQWLEEHPEQRALMQIYQLKRRYGITFADYYRMLEEQGGGCAICGYRPKNIRLSVDHDHKTGQVRGLLCVKCNKGLPYFVDSPDRFDQAAEYLRRAEAVARIKEVAA
;
A
#
# COMPACT_ATOMS: atom_id res chain seq x y z
N MET A 1 -4.33 7.68 22.75
CA MET A 1 -4.97 6.72 21.81
C MET A 1 -4.07 5.54 21.46
N ARG A 2 -2.84 5.76 20.97
CA ARG A 2 -1.93 4.65 20.57
C ARG A 2 -1.55 3.73 21.73
N GLN A 3 -1.13 4.31 22.86
CA GLN A 3 -0.78 3.60 24.09
C GLN A 3 -1.94 2.76 24.67
N TRP A 4 -3.16 3.31 24.69
CA TRP A 4 -4.34 2.59 25.15
C TRP A 4 -4.61 1.31 24.32
N LEU A 5 -4.46 1.37 22.99
CA LEU A 5 -4.66 0.22 22.10
C LEU A 5 -3.53 -0.83 22.19
N GLU A 6 -2.36 -0.47 22.72
CA GLU A 6 -1.27 -1.40 23.00
C GLU A 6 -1.55 -2.21 24.27
N GLU A 7 -2.12 -1.55 25.28
CA GLU A 7 -2.54 -2.17 26.55
C GLU A 7 -3.86 -2.98 26.40
N HIS A 8 -4.61 -2.77 25.31
CA HIS A 8 -5.95 -3.32 25.08
C HIS A 8 -6.06 -4.02 23.70
N PRO A 9 -5.35 -5.15 23.50
CA PRO A 9 -5.23 -5.79 22.19
C PRO A 9 -6.56 -6.33 21.62
N GLU A 10 -7.48 -6.78 22.48
CA GLU A 10 -8.80 -7.28 22.07
C GLU A 10 -9.67 -6.15 21.49
N GLN A 11 -9.68 -5.00 22.18
CA GLN A 11 -10.40 -3.80 21.75
C GLN A 11 -9.80 -3.26 20.46
N ARG A 12 -8.47 -3.33 20.30
CA ARG A 12 -7.80 -3.01 19.05
C ARG A 12 -8.24 -3.93 17.90
N ALA A 13 -8.39 -5.23 18.15
CA ALA A 13 -8.86 -6.17 17.14
C ALA A 13 -10.32 -5.92 16.74
N LEU A 14 -11.21 -5.70 17.72
CA LEU A 14 -12.62 -5.36 17.47
C LEU A 14 -12.76 -4.06 16.68
N MET A 15 -11.97 -3.03 17.03
CA MET A 15 -11.97 -1.77 16.31
C MET A 15 -11.50 -1.95 14.86
N GLN A 16 -10.50 -2.80 14.60
CA GLN A 16 -10.06 -3.10 13.23
C GLN A 16 -11.17 -3.77 12.42
N ILE A 17 -11.83 -4.79 12.97
CA ILE A 17 -12.95 -5.48 12.32
C ILE A 17 -14.06 -4.48 11.98
N TYR A 18 -14.42 -3.61 12.93
CA TYR A 18 -15.42 -2.58 12.72
C TYR A 18 -15.03 -1.60 11.61
N GLN A 19 -13.78 -1.13 11.58
CA GLN A 19 -13.32 -0.19 10.55
C GLN A 19 -13.28 -0.83 9.16
N LEU A 20 -12.87 -2.11 9.05
CA LEU A 20 -12.89 -2.84 7.78
C LEU A 20 -14.29 -2.90 7.20
N LYS A 21 -15.26 -3.34 8.02
CA LYS A 21 -16.67 -3.43 7.62
C LYS A 21 -17.26 -2.06 7.30
N ARG A 22 -17.04 -1.06 8.16
CA ARG A 22 -17.65 0.28 8.01
C ARG A 22 -17.08 1.05 6.83
N ARG A 23 -15.77 1.03 6.61
CA ARG A 23 -15.12 1.86 5.59
C ARG A 23 -15.05 1.20 4.22
N TYR A 24 -14.87 -0.12 4.20
CA TYR A 24 -14.55 -0.84 2.96
C TYR A 24 -15.57 -1.93 2.64
N GLY A 25 -16.54 -2.18 3.52
CA GLY A 25 -17.55 -3.22 3.29
C GLY A 25 -17.00 -4.65 3.36
N ILE A 26 -15.75 -4.84 3.80
CA ILE A 26 -15.10 -6.16 3.82
C ILE A 26 -15.01 -6.73 5.24
N THR A 27 -15.05 -8.05 5.34
CA THR A 27 -14.81 -8.76 6.60
C THR A 27 -13.31 -8.91 6.88
N PHE A 28 -12.98 -9.38 8.08
CA PHE A 28 -11.62 -9.77 8.39
C PHE A 28 -11.16 -10.94 7.50
N ALA A 29 -12.05 -11.90 7.24
CA ALA A 29 -11.76 -13.04 6.36
C ALA A 29 -11.44 -12.59 4.93
N ASP A 30 -12.20 -11.64 4.38
CA ASP A 30 -11.93 -11.04 3.07
C ASP A 30 -10.55 -10.39 3.00
N TYR A 31 -10.17 -9.65 4.06
CA TYR A 31 -8.84 -9.06 4.13
C TYR A 31 -7.75 -10.12 4.05
N TYR A 32 -7.85 -11.23 4.78
CA TYR A 32 -6.83 -12.28 4.75
C TYR A 32 -6.83 -13.08 3.46
N ARG A 33 -8.00 -13.31 2.86
CA ARG A 33 -8.12 -13.89 1.53
C ARG A 33 -7.38 -13.03 0.49
N MET A 34 -7.63 -11.72 0.47
CA MET A 34 -6.90 -10.78 -0.39
C MET A 34 -5.39 -10.79 -0.10
N LEU A 35 -5.00 -10.86 1.17
CA LEU A 35 -3.59 -10.93 1.55
C LEU A 35 -2.94 -12.20 0.99
N GLU A 36 -3.60 -13.34 1.08
CA GLU A 36 -3.13 -14.62 0.54
C GLU A 36 -3.06 -14.61 -0.99
N GLU A 37 -4.10 -14.11 -1.67
CA GLU A 37 -4.14 -13.92 -3.12
C GLU A 37 -2.99 -13.03 -3.62
N GLN A 38 -2.56 -12.04 -2.83
CA GLN A 38 -1.40 -11.19 -3.10
C GLN A 38 -0.05 -11.81 -2.70
N GLY A 39 -0.04 -13.08 -2.31
CA GLY A 39 1.15 -13.76 -1.81
C GLY A 39 1.69 -13.14 -0.52
N GLY A 40 0.84 -12.65 0.38
CA GLY A 40 1.24 -12.14 1.69
C GLY A 40 1.92 -10.77 1.70
N GLY A 41 1.85 -10.00 0.60
CA GLY A 41 2.55 -8.72 0.46
C GLY A 41 1.73 -7.63 -0.23
N CYS A 42 2.32 -6.44 -0.34
CA CYS A 42 1.76 -5.32 -1.10
C CYS A 42 1.46 -5.73 -2.55
N ALA A 43 0.27 -5.42 -3.06
CA ALA A 43 -0.12 -5.76 -4.44
C ALA A 43 0.77 -5.09 -5.52
N ILE A 44 1.42 -3.97 -5.19
CA ILE A 44 2.28 -3.23 -6.13
C ILE A 44 3.74 -3.68 -6.05
N CYS A 45 4.32 -3.70 -4.84
CA CYS A 45 5.77 -3.90 -4.68
C CYS A 45 6.14 -5.20 -3.97
N GLY A 46 5.18 -6.03 -3.58
CA GLY A 46 5.42 -7.29 -2.87
C GLY A 46 5.93 -7.14 -1.44
N TYR A 47 6.16 -5.92 -0.94
CA TYR A 47 6.68 -5.70 0.42
C TYR A 47 5.79 -6.35 1.48
N ARG A 48 6.39 -7.18 2.33
CA ARG A 48 5.73 -7.93 3.41
C ARG A 48 6.06 -7.30 4.77
N PRO A 49 5.19 -6.45 5.33
CA PRO A 49 5.42 -5.89 6.65
C PRO A 49 5.31 -6.97 7.74
N LYS A 50 6.25 -7.01 8.68
CA LYS A 50 6.23 -7.99 9.80
C LYS A 50 5.21 -7.62 10.89
N ASN A 51 5.18 -6.35 11.27
CA ASN A 51 4.44 -5.89 12.47
C ASN A 51 3.31 -4.91 12.15
N ILE A 52 3.06 -4.62 10.86
CA ILE A 52 2.10 -3.60 10.44
C ILE A 52 1.20 -4.21 9.36
N ARG A 53 -0.10 -3.95 9.43
CA ARG A 53 -1.04 -4.36 8.38
C ARG A 53 -0.85 -3.53 7.12
N LEU A 54 -1.12 -4.13 5.97
CA LEU A 54 -1.26 -3.40 4.72
C LEU A 54 -2.53 -2.53 4.77
N SER A 55 -2.50 -1.42 4.06
CA SER A 55 -3.63 -0.50 3.91
C SER A 55 -4.59 -1.05 2.86
N VAL A 56 -5.90 -0.92 3.08
CA VAL A 56 -6.91 -1.26 2.07
C VAL A 56 -7.01 -0.12 1.08
N ASP A 57 -6.53 -0.36 -0.14
CA ASP A 57 -6.65 0.57 -1.25
C ASP A 57 -8.01 0.40 -1.93
N HIS A 58 -8.66 1.52 -2.23
CA HIS A 58 -9.99 1.54 -2.81
C HIS A 58 -10.12 2.75 -3.73
N ASP A 59 -11.00 2.64 -4.71
CA ASP A 59 -11.39 3.75 -5.54
C ASP A 59 -12.23 4.76 -4.72
N HIS A 60 -11.82 6.02 -4.71
CA HIS A 60 -12.48 7.04 -3.88
C HIS A 60 -13.84 7.51 -4.43
N LYS A 61 -14.21 7.16 -5.66
CA LYS A 61 -15.49 7.52 -6.28
C LYS A 61 -16.53 6.42 -6.07
N THR A 62 -16.14 5.16 -6.22
CA THR A 62 -17.02 3.99 -6.18
C THR A 62 -16.96 3.24 -4.86
N GLY A 63 -15.89 3.42 -4.08
CA GLY A 63 -15.62 2.64 -2.86
C GLY A 63 -15.12 1.22 -3.15
N GLN A 64 -14.93 0.84 -4.42
CA GLN A 64 -14.47 -0.50 -4.78
C GLN A 64 -13.05 -0.75 -4.27
N VAL A 65 -12.87 -1.81 -3.49
CA VAL A 65 -11.56 -2.25 -3.01
C VAL A 65 -10.74 -2.77 -4.18
N ARG A 66 -9.51 -2.25 -4.32
CA ARG A 66 -8.56 -2.64 -5.38
C ARG A 66 -7.50 -3.63 -4.88
N GLY A 67 -7.13 -3.55 -3.60
CA GLY A 67 -6.18 -4.47 -2.99
C GLY A 67 -5.57 -3.95 -1.68
N LEU A 68 -4.54 -4.64 -1.20
CA LEU A 68 -3.78 -4.29 0.00
C LEU A 68 -2.40 -3.72 -0.37
N LEU A 69 -2.12 -2.50 0.07
CA LEU A 69 -0.89 -1.79 -0.27
C LEU A 69 -0.06 -1.45 0.98
N CYS A 70 1.27 -1.41 0.81
CA CYS A 70 2.12 -0.87 1.86
C CYS A 70 1.91 0.65 1.96
N VAL A 71 2.28 1.24 3.12
CA VAL A 71 2.07 2.67 3.38
C VAL A 71 2.69 3.57 2.29
N LYS A 72 3.85 3.18 1.75
CA LYS A 72 4.54 3.96 0.72
C LYS A 72 3.77 3.93 -0.60
N CYS A 73 3.42 2.74 -1.09
CA CYS A 73 2.65 2.58 -2.32
C CYS A 73 1.26 3.24 -2.22
N ASN A 74 0.55 3.04 -1.10
CA ASN A 74 -0.78 3.61 -0.88
C ASN A 74 -0.78 5.14 -0.87
N LYS A 75 0.28 5.77 -0.34
CA LYS A 75 0.43 7.22 -0.35
C LYS A 75 0.87 7.77 -1.70
N GLY A 76 1.64 7.00 -2.47
CA GLY A 76 2.12 7.40 -3.80
C GLY A 76 1.06 7.27 -4.89
N LEU A 77 0.19 6.26 -4.80
CA LEU A 77 -0.78 5.94 -5.85
C LEU A 77 -1.70 7.11 -6.26
N PRO A 78 -2.23 7.95 -5.36
CA PRO A 78 -3.09 9.07 -5.73
C PRO A 78 -2.46 10.08 -6.69
N TYR A 79 -1.12 10.20 -6.74
CA TYR A 79 -0.44 11.13 -7.64
C TYR A 79 -0.45 10.69 -9.10
N PHE A 80 -0.78 9.42 -9.36
CA PHE A 80 -0.70 8.78 -10.67
C PHE A 80 -2.01 8.10 -11.08
N VAL A 81 -2.99 8.02 -10.19
CA VAL A 81 -4.22 7.24 -10.42
C VAL A 81 -5.03 7.71 -11.63
N ASP A 82 -5.05 9.01 -11.93
CA ASP A 82 -5.76 9.58 -13.08
C ASP A 82 -4.95 9.49 -14.38
N SER A 83 -3.68 9.09 -14.32
CA SER A 83 -2.81 9.00 -15.50
C SER A 83 -1.76 7.89 -15.29
N PRO A 84 -2.15 6.61 -15.40
CA PRO A 84 -1.25 5.48 -15.17
C PRO A 84 0.06 5.54 -15.98
N ASP A 85 0.02 6.07 -17.20
CA ASP A 85 1.20 6.24 -18.08
C ASP A 85 2.30 7.11 -17.45
N ARG A 86 1.95 7.96 -16.47
CA ARG A 86 2.93 8.74 -15.71
C ARG A 86 3.84 7.86 -14.84
N PHE A 87 3.44 6.64 -14.49
CA PHE A 87 4.33 5.69 -13.84
C PHE A 87 5.49 5.30 -14.75
N ASP A 88 5.21 5.04 -16.04
CA ASP A 88 6.24 4.68 -17.01
C ASP A 88 7.20 5.85 -17.26
N GLN A 89 6.64 7.05 -17.40
CA GLN A 89 7.44 8.28 -17.56
C GLN A 89 8.33 8.56 -16.33
N ALA A 90 7.80 8.36 -15.12
CA ALA A 90 8.57 8.51 -13.89
C ALA A 90 9.69 7.46 -13.79
N ALA A 91 9.40 6.21 -14.15
CA ALA A 91 10.40 5.15 -14.19
C ALA A 91 11.50 5.44 -15.23
N GLU A 92 11.14 5.95 -16.40
CA GLU A 92 12.10 6.36 -17.43
C GLU A 92 12.95 7.55 -16.99
N TYR A 93 12.36 8.57 -16.36
CA TYR A 93 13.10 9.70 -15.80
C TYR A 93 14.16 9.26 -14.79
N LEU A 94 13.81 8.35 -13.87
CA LEU A 94 14.75 7.81 -12.87
C LEU A 94 15.88 7.02 -13.53
N ARG A 95 15.56 6.13 -14.49
CA ARG A 95 16.58 5.37 -15.23
C ARG A 95 17.57 6.28 -15.96
N ARG A 96 17.08 7.36 -16.58
CA ARG A 96 17.94 8.36 -17.22
C ARG A 96 18.82 9.10 -16.21
N ALA A 97 18.28 9.48 -15.06
CA ALA A 97 19.04 10.14 -14.00
C ALA A 97 20.14 9.24 -13.43
N GLU A 98 19.86 7.95 -13.20
CA GLU A 98 20.86 6.97 -12.78
C GLU A 98 21.97 6.78 -13.81
N ALA A 99 21.64 6.76 -15.10
CA ALA A 99 22.64 6.69 -16.16
C ALA A 99 23.59 7.91 -16.13
N VAL A 100 23.04 9.12 -15.91
CA VAL A 100 23.85 10.35 -15.78
C VAL A 100 24.74 10.31 -14.53
N ALA A 101 24.24 9.78 -13.40
CA ALA A 101 25.03 9.62 -12.18
C ALA A 101 26.21 8.67 -12.38
N ARG A 102 25.98 7.51 -13.03
CA ARG A 102 27.04 6.53 -13.34
C ARG A 102 28.11 7.09 -14.28
N ILE A 103 27.75 7.94 -15.25
CA ILE A 103 28.73 8.60 -16.13
C ILE A 103 29.69 9.47 -15.31
N LYS A 104 29.20 10.19 -14.30
CA LYS A 104 30.02 11.04 -13.43
C LYS A 104 30.95 10.24 -12.51
N GLU A 105 30.54 9.04 -12.10
CA GLU A 105 31.36 8.15 -11.26
C GLU A 105 32.50 7.46 -12.04
N VAL A 106 32.29 7.16 -13.34
CA VAL A 106 33.32 6.54 -14.20
C VAL A 106 34.30 7.57 -14.77
N ALA A 107 33.90 8.84 -14.85
CA ALA A 107 34.73 9.94 -15.32
C ALA A 107 35.60 10.61 -14.22
N ALA A 108 35.58 10.09 -12.99
CA ALA A 108 36.40 10.53 -11.86
C ALA A 108 37.50 9.50 -11.56
#